data_AF-A0A2N7CCN0-F1
#
_entry.id   AF-A0A2N7CCN0-F1
#
_cell.length_a   1.000
_cell.length_b   1.000
_cell.length_c   1.000
_cell.angle_alpha   90.00
_cell.angle_beta   90.00
_cell.angle_gamma   90.00
#
_symmetry.space_group_name_H-M   'P 1'
#
loop_
_entity.id
_entity.type
_entity.pdbx_description
1 polymer ?
#
loop_
_entity_poly.entity_id
_entity_poly.type
_entity_poly.pdbx_seq_one_letter_code
_entity_poly.pdbx_strand_id
1 'polypeptide(L)'
;MQQSHASSGVVVRPLQQQDNTVVANVIRQVSYENGLTEDKGYGVADPTLEDMFSVYNNERSQYWVIELDGKVVGGGGFAPLAGMPEVCELQKMYFLPETRGKGLAKRLVNMSMEKAKELGYQHMYLETTECLNAAVKLYEKLGFKHLDSAWGETGHDACEVVMAKTL
;
A
#
# COMPACT_ATOMS: atom_id res chain seq x y z
N MET A 1 -5.73 -12.95 -40.49
CA MET A 1 -6.33 -12.32 -39.30
C MET A 1 -6.35 -13.36 -38.20
N GLN A 2 -5.45 -13.25 -37.21
CA GLN A 2 -5.50 -14.10 -36.01
C GLN A 2 -5.73 -13.16 -34.84
N GLN A 3 -6.91 -13.29 -34.24
CA GLN A 3 -7.31 -12.53 -33.06
C GLN A 3 -6.42 -12.97 -31.90
N SER A 4 -5.52 -12.09 -31.48
CA SER A 4 -4.75 -12.24 -30.24
C SER A 4 -5.73 -12.19 -29.07
N HIS A 5 -5.91 -13.32 -28.39
CA HIS A 5 -6.54 -13.36 -27.07
C HIS A 5 -5.66 -12.53 -26.11
N ALA A 6 -6.03 -11.28 -25.87
CA ALA A 6 -5.54 -10.55 -24.73
C ALA A 6 -6.03 -11.31 -23.48
N SER A 7 -5.10 -11.83 -22.69
CA SER A 7 -5.44 -12.45 -21.41
C SER A 7 -6.12 -11.40 -20.53
N SER A 8 -7.44 -11.45 -20.43
CA SER A 8 -8.23 -10.69 -19.47
C SER A 8 -7.97 -11.24 -18.07
N GLY A 9 -6.94 -10.71 -17.42
CA GLY A 9 -6.40 -11.24 -16.18
C GLY A 9 -5.86 -10.15 -15.26
N VAL A 10 -6.00 -10.39 -13.95
CA VAL A 10 -5.36 -9.57 -12.93
C VAL A 10 -3.87 -9.89 -12.88
N VAL A 11 -3.03 -8.87 -13.05
CA VAL A 11 -1.58 -8.98 -12.92
C VAL A 11 -1.15 -8.17 -11.69
N VAL A 12 -0.26 -8.74 -10.88
CA VAL A 12 0.43 -8.01 -9.79
C VAL A 12 1.89 -7.98 -10.16
N ARG A 13 2.46 -6.79 -10.33
CA ARG A 13 3.85 -6.61 -10.78
C ARG A 13 4.54 -5.47 -10.03
N PRO A 14 5.88 -5.47 -9.94
CA PRO A 14 6.62 -4.34 -9.38
C PRO A 14 6.26 -3.01 -10.06
N LEU A 15 6.31 -1.93 -9.28
CA LEU A 15 6.21 -0.56 -9.76
C LEU A 15 7.34 -0.26 -10.76
N GLN A 16 7.00 0.43 -11.84
CA GLN A 16 7.95 0.94 -12.83
C GLN A 16 7.85 2.46 -12.90
N GLN A 17 8.90 3.12 -13.39
CA GLN A 17 8.94 4.58 -13.52
C GLN A 17 7.75 5.16 -14.31
N GLN A 18 7.30 4.44 -15.35
CA GLN A 18 6.15 4.84 -16.16
C GLN A 18 4.80 4.80 -15.42
N ASP A 19 4.73 4.14 -14.27
CA ASP A 19 3.49 4.01 -13.49
C ASP A 19 3.25 5.20 -12.56
N ASN A 20 4.26 6.03 -12.27
CA ASN A 20 4.21 7.11 -11.28
C ASN A 20 2.92 7.95 -11.39
N THR A 21 2.65 8.49 -12.58
CA THR A 21 1.47 9.33 -12.82
C THR A 21 0.16 8.57 -12.62
N VAL A 22 0.08 7.32 -13.09
CA VAL A 22 -1.16 6.53 -13.00
C VAL A 22 -1.45 6.12 -11.55
N VAL A 23 -0.43 5.68 -10.81
CA VAL A 23 -0.57 5.31 -9.40
C VAL A 23 -0.94 6.53 -8.56
N ALA A 24 -0.30 7.69 -8.78
CA ALA A 24 -0.65 8.93 -8.10
C ALA A 24 -2.13 9.30 -8.31
N ASN A 25 -2.63 9.16 -9.55
CA ASN A 25 -4.03 9.42 -9.86
C ASN A 25 -4.98 8.44 -9.17
N VAL A 26 -4.64 7.14 -9.11
CA VAL A 26 -5.43 6.15 -8.36
C VAL A 26 -5.47 6.50 -6.87
N ILE A 27 -4.33 6.85 -6.27
CA ILE A 27 -4.24 7.23 -4.86
C ILE A 27 -5.11 8.45 -4.57
N ARG A 28 -5.03 9.49 -5.41
CA ARG A 28 -5.85 10.70 -5.29
C ARG A 28 -7.33 10.41 -5.43
N GLN A 29 -7.71 9.63 -6.43
CA GLN A 29 -9.10 9.25 -6.66
C GLN A 29 -9.67 8.49 -5.46
N VAL A 30 -8.98 7.44 -5.00
CA VAL A 30 -9.44 6.63 -3.87
C VAL A 30 -9.47 7.46 -2.58
N SER A 31 -8.49 8.33 -2.37
CA SER A 31 -8.47 9.22 -1.20
C SER A 31 -9.66 10.17 -1.20
N TYR A 32 -9.96 10.81 -2.34
CA TYR A 32 -11.14 11.66 -2.50
C TYR A 32 -12.46 10.90 -2.27
N GLU A 33 -12.61 9.71 -2.86
CA GLU A 33 -13.80 8.87 -2.70
C GLU A 33 -14.05 8.44 -1.24
N ASN A 34 -12.99 8.32 -0.43
CA ASN A 34 -13.08 7.98 1.00
C ASN A 34 -13.07 9.23 1.91
N GLY A 35 -13.12 10.43 1.34
CA GLY A 35 -13.11 11.68 2.09
C GLY A 35 -11.80 11.94 2.84
N LEU A 36 -10.71 11.31 2.41
CA LEU A 36 -9.34 11.50 2.89
C LEU A 36 -8.73 12.63 2.07
N THR A 37 -8.96 13.87 2.47
CA THR A 37 -8.57 15.06 1.70
C THR A 37 -7.44 15.82 2.40
N GLU A 38 -6.74 16.69 1.65
CA GLU A 38 -5.60 17.48 2.16
C GLU A 38 -5.98 18.35 3.36
N ASP A 39 -7.19 18.94 3.35
CA ASP A 39 -7.74 19.74 4.46
C ASP A 39 -7.92 18.95 5.77
N LYS A 40 -7.82 17.62 5.71
CA LYS A 40 -7.88 16.72 6.86
C LYS A 40 -6.54 16.08 7.21
N GLY A 41 -5.44 16.59 6.64
CA GLY A 41 -4.09 16.12 6.95
C GLY A 41 -3.70 14.80 6.29
N TYR A 42 -4.48 14.30 5.32
CA TYR A 42 -4.12 13.09 4.57
C TYR A 42 -3.19 13.44 3.40
N GLY A 43 -2.19 12.58 3.15
CA GLY A 43 -1.10 12.77 2.18
C GLY A 43 -1.50 12.77 0.69
N VAL A 44 -2.63 13.35 0.32
CA VAL A 44 -3.08 13.51 -1.08
C VAL A 44 -2.18 14.50 -1.85
N ALA A 45 -1.57 15.44 -1.12
CA ALA A 45 -0.55 16.38 -1.60
C ALA A 45 0.88 15.92 -1.28
N ASP A 46 1.06 14.68 -0.82
CA ASP A 46 2.39 14.15 -0.50
C ASP A 46 3.29 14.19 -1.74
N PRO A 47 4.41 14.96 -1.71
CA PRO A 47 5.32 15.09 -2.85
C PRO A 47 5.89 13.74 -3.31
N THR A 48 5.92 12.72 -2.43
CA THR A 48 6.37 11.37 -2.78
C THR A 48 5.45 10.70 -3.81
N LEU A 49 4.19 11.15 -3.95
CA LEU A 49 3.28 10.64 -4.98
C LEU A 49 3.71 11.01 -6.40
N GLU A 50 4.47 12.09 -6.59
CA GLU A 50 4.94 12.50 -7.92
C GLU A 50 6.06 11.60 -8.46
N ASP A 51 6.83 10.97 -7.56
CA ASP A 51 7.91 10.07 -7.94
C ASP A 51 8.01 8.84 -7.02
N MET A 52 6.93 8.06 -6.98
CA MET A 52 6.87 6.84 -6.19
C MET A 52 7.95 5.83 -6.59
N PHE A 53 8.29 5.74 -7.87
CA PHE A 53 9.34 4.84 -8.33
C PHE A 53 10.65 5.14 -7.63
N SER A 54 11.12 6.40 -7.62
CA SER A 54 12.38 6.73 -6.93
C SER A 54 12.31 6.46 -5.42
N VAL A 55 11.15 6.64 -4.80
CA VAL A 55 10.93 6.37 -3.36
C VAL A 55 11.09 4.88 -3.05
N TYR A 56 10.47 4.01 -3.85
CA TYR A 56 10.45 2.56 -3.61
C TYR A 56 11.55 1.78 -4.34
N ASN A 57 12.32 2.42 -5.23
CA ASN A 57 13.45 1.82 -5.95
C ASN A 57 14.72 1.80 -5.08
N ASN A 58 14.65 1.14 -3.94
CA ASN A 58 15.78 0.90 -3.05
C ASN A 58 15.75 -0.55 -2.53
N GLU A 59 16.87 -1.03 -2.00
CA GLU A 59 17.05 -2.44 -1.62
C GLU A 59 16.18 -2.91 -0.45
N ARG A 60 15.62 -1.96 0.31
CA ARG A 60 14.86 -2.23 1.54
C ARG A 60 13.37 -1.92 1.41
N SER A 61 12.91 -1.56 0.21
CA SER A 61 11.52 -1.25 -0.08
C SER A 61 11.02 -2.09 -1.25
N GLN A 62 9.70 -2.23 -1.34
CA GLN A 62 9.08 -2.79 -2.53
C GLN A 62 7.67 -2.23 -2.69
N TYR A 63 7.32 -1.87 -3.91
CA TYR A 63 5.96 -1.48 -4.28
C TYR A 63 5.48 -2.32 -5.45
N TRP A 64 4.20 -2.68 -5.43
CA TRP A 64 3.54 -3.38 -6.52
C TRP A 64 2.34 -2.61 -7.01
N VAL A 65 2.13 -2.67 -8.31
CA VAL A 65 0.89 -2.24 -8.95
C VAL A 65 0.04 -3.44 -9.31
N ILE A 66 -1.27 -3.22 -9.29
CA ILE A 66 -2.27 -4.19 -9.70
C ILE A 66 -2.83 -3.71 -11.02
N GLU A 67 -2.68 -4.53 -12.05
CA GLU A 67 -3.27 -4.31 -13.36
C GLU A 67 -4.51 -5.18 -13.55
N LEU A 68 -5.55 -4.59 -14.11
CA LEU A 68 -6.74 -5.28 -14.59
C LEU A 68 -6.93 -4.87 -16.06
N ASP A 69 -6.91 -5.84 -16.96
CA ASP A 69 -7.06 -5.62 -18.40
C ASP A 69 -6.12 -4.55 -18.97
N GLY A 70 -4.86 -4.57 -18.50
CA GLY A 70 -3.80 -3.65 -18.91
C GLY A 70 -3.86 -2.25 -18.27
N LYS A 71 -4.77 -2.01 -17.32
CA LYS A 71 -4.88 -0.75 -16.59
C LYS A 71 -4.48 -0.92 -15.14
N VAL A 72 -3.65 -0.02 -14.61
CA VAL A 72 -3.35 0.02 -13.18
C VAL A 72 -4.60 0.45 -12.42
N VAL A 73 -5.07 -0.39 -11.51
CA VAL A 73 -6.30 -0.21 -10.72
C VAL A 73 -6.03 -0.20 -9.22
N GLY A 74 -4.78 -0.20 -8.80
CA GLY A 74 -4.40 -0.18 -7.39
C GLY A 74 -2.95 -0.55 -7.18
N GLY A 75 -2.55 -0.56 -5.91
CA GLY A 75 -1.21 -0.91 -5.51
C GLY A 75 -1.01 -0.80 -4.01
N GLY A 76 0.23 -1.02 -3.62
CA GLY A 76 0.66 -1.00 -2.24
C GLY A 76 2.04 -1.62 -2.11
N GLY A 77 2.69 -1.32 -1.01
CA GLY A 77 4.06 -1.72 -0.79
C GLY A 77 4.49 -1.53 0.66
N PHE A 78 5.79 -1.60 0.87
CA PHE A 78 6.39 -1.28 2.15
C PHE A 78 7.74 -0.59 1.98
N ALA A 79 8.14 0.13 3.01
CA ALA A 79 9.43 0.81 3.12
C ALA A 79 9.96 0.70 4.57
N PRO A 80 11.24 0.99 4.82
CA PRO A 80 11.76 1.05 6.19
C PRO A 80 10.95 2.04 7.05
N LEU A 81 10.65 1.66 8.29
CA LEU A 81 10.08 2.57 9.27
C LEU A 81 11.16 3.51 9.80
N ALA A 82 10.94 4.82 9.70
CA ALA A 82 11.88 5.81 10.21
C ALA A 82 12.11 5.61 11.72
N GLY A 83 13.38 5.65 12.15
CA GLY A 83 13.76 5.41 13.55
C GLY A 83 13.78 3.95 14.01
N MET A 84 13.34 2.98 13.19
CA MET A 84 13.28 1.56 13.55
C MET A 84 13.75 0.65 12.40
N PRO A 85 15.07 0.41 12.26
CA PRO A 85 15.63 -0.25 11.09
C PRO A 85 15.19 -1.71 10.90
N GLU A 86 14.79 -2.40 11.95
CA GLU A 86 14.25 -3.78 11.91
C GLU A 86 12.77 -3.87 11.54
N VAL A 87 12.09 -2.72 11.38
CA VAL A 87 10.65 -2.63 11.09
C VAL A 87 10.44 -2.01 9.70
N CYS A 88 9.54 -2.59 8.91
CA CYS A 88 9.01 -1.95 7.71
C CYS A 88 7.59 -1.45 7.94
N GLU A 89 7.22 -0.35 7.32
CA GLU A 89 5.85 0.15 7.28
C GLU A 89 5.17 -0.30 5.99
N LEU A 90 3.98 -0.88 6.10
CA LEU A 90 3.09 -1.15 4.98
C LEU A 90 2.40 0.16 4.56
N GLN A 91 2.62 0.60 3.32
CA GLN A 91 2.29 1.94 2.86
C GLN A 91 1.46 1.94 1.57
N LYS A 92 0.69 3.03 1.41
CA LYS A 92 -0.10 3.41 0.23
C LYS A 92 -0.92 2.25 -0.35
N MET A 93 -1.65 1.55 0.51
CA MET A 93 -2.56 0.48 0.13
C MET A 93 -3.86 1.04 -0.48
N TYR A 94 -3.87 1.29 -1.79
CA TYR A 94 -5.00 1.91 -2.50
C TYR A 94 -5.51 1.05 -3.66
N PHE A 95 -6.83 0.91 -3.78
CA PHE A 95 -7.45 0.05 -4.77
C PHE A 95 -8.73 0.69 -5.31
N LEU A 96 -8.89 0.75 -6.62
CA LEU A 96 -10.12 1.19 -7.26
C LEU A 96 -11.28 0.22 -6.97
N PRO A 97 -12.55 0.69 -7.00
CA PRO A 97 -13.73 -0.14 -6.71
C PRO A 97 -13.83 -1.43 -7.55
N GLU A 98 -13.29 -1.44 -8.76
CA GLU A 98 -13.28 -2.59 -9.68
C GLU A 98 -12.48 -3.79 -9.14
N THR A 99 -11.62 -3.57 -8.13
CA THR A 99 -10.84 -4.61 -7.45
C THR A 99 -11.61 -5.34 -6.34
N ARG A 100 -12.79 -4.83 -5.94
CA ARG A 100 -13.56 -5.36 -4.80
C ARG A 100 -13.96 -6.82 -5.01
N GLY A 101 -13.99 -7.58 -3.92
CA GLY A 101 -14.37 -9.00 -3.93
C GLY A 101 -13.37 -9.96 -4.57
N LYS A 102 -12.24 -9.47 -5.11
CA LYS A 102 -11.21 -10.29 -5.77
C LYS A 102 -10.06 -10.72 -4.84
N GLY A 103 -10.10 -10.34 -3.57
CA GLY A 103 -9.08 -10.70 -2.58
C GLY A 103 -7.71 -10.05 -2.80
N LEU A 104 -7.61 -9.01 -3.63
CA LEU A 104 -6.33 -8.44 -4.07
C LEU A 104 -5.57 -7.74 -2.93
N ALA A 105 -6.26 -7.01 -2.05
CA ALA A 105 -5.64 -6.42 -0.87
C ALA A 105 -4.98 -7.47 0.02
N LYS A 106 -5.70 -8.58 0.32
CA LYS A 106 -5.16 -9.70 1.10
C LYS A 106 -3.92 -10.30 0.42
N ARG A 107 -3.99 -10.52 -0.89
CA ARG A 107 -2.86 -11.06 -1.67
C ARG A 107 -1.64 -10.13 -1.58
N LEU A 108 -1.85 -8.83 -1.73
CA LEU A 108 -0.77 -7.84 -1.71
C LEU A 108 -0.09 -7.76 -0.34
N VAL A 109 -0.86 -7.74 0.75
CA VAL A 109 -0.30 -7.73 2.11
C VAL A 109 0.54 -8.99 2.38
N ASN A 110 0.06 -10.17 1.95
CA ASN A 110 0.84 -11.41 2.08
C ASN A 110 2.16 -11.35 1.29
N MET A 111 2.12 -10.87 0.05
CA MET A 111 3.32 -10.69 -0.77
C MET A 111 4.29 -9.70 -0.12
N SER A 112 3.78 -8.59 0.45
CA SER A 112 4.59 -7.63 1.20
C SER A 112 5.26 -8.28 2.40
N MET A 113 4.53 -9.07 3.20
CA MET A 113 5.09 -9.75 4.37
C MET A 113 6.16 -10.78 3.98
N GLU A 114 5.91 -11.59 2.95
CA GLU A 114 6.88 -12.56 2.44
C GLU A 114 8.16 -11.86 1.99
N LYS A 115 8.04 -10.78 1.19
CA LYS A 115 9.20 -10.04 0.71
C LYS A 115 9.94 -9.33 1.85
N ALA A 116 9.23 -8.76 2.81
CA ALA A 116 9.84 -8.10 3.95
C ALA A 116 10.68 -9.08 4.80
N LYS A 117 10.23 -10.33 4.96
CA LYS A 117 11.02 -11.40 5.61
C LYS A 117 12.30 -11.69 4.85
N GLU A 118 12.23 -11.82 3.53
CA GLU A 118 13.42 -12.05 2.69
C GLU A 118 14.44 -10.92 2.83
N LEU A 119 13.98 -9.68 3.03
CA LEU A 119 14.81 -8.50 3.25
C LEU A 119 15.26 -8.32 4.71
N GLY A 120 14.95 -9.29 5.59
CA GLY A 120 15.44 -9.32 6.97
C GLY A 120 14.66 -8.46 7.97
N TYR A 121 13.48 -7.97 7.62
CA TYR A 121 12.61 -7.28 8.58
C TYR A 121 12.03 -8.26 9.61
N GLN A 122 11.94 -7.80 10.87
CA GLN A 122 11.38 -8.58 11.98
C GLN A 122 9.89 -8.28 12.20
N HIS A 123 9.48 -7.06 11.87
CA HIS A 123 8.10 -6.61 12.03
C HIS A 123 7.62 -5.83 10.82
N MET A 124 6.32 -5.94 10.54
CA MET A 124 5.60 -5.06 9.64
C MET A 124 4.61 -4.24 10.46
N TYR A 125 4.75 -2.93 10.36
CA TYR A 125 3.92 -1.91 10.99
C TYR A 125 2.99 -1.30 9.94
N LEU A 126 1.87 -0.72 10.38
CA LEU A 126 1.00 0.09 9.55
C LEU A 126 0.27 1.13 10.39
N GLU A 127 -0.12 2.20 9.70
CA GLU A 127 -1.01 3.22 10.22
C GLU A 127 -2.23 3.34 9.31
N THR A 128 -3.40 3.55 9.91
CA THR A 128 -4.64 3.74 9.20
C THR A 128 -5.61 4.58 10.03
N THR A 129 -6.79 4.87 9.49
CA THR A 129 -7.86 5.60 10.19
C THR A 129 -9.03 4.66 10.49
N GLU A 130 -9.73 4.89 11.60
CA GLU A 130 -10.87 4.07 12.01
C GLU A 130 -12.00 4.06 10.98
N CYS A 131 -12.13 5.12 10.18
CA CYS A 131 -13.15 5.18 9.14
C CYS A 131 -12.96 4.13 8.04
N LEU A 132 -11.75 3.56 7.89
CA LEU A 132 -11.42 2.47 6.98
C LEU A 132 -11.60 1.07 7.61
N ASN A 133 -12.76 0.84 8.24
CA ASN A 133 -13.12 -0.41 8.92
C ASN A 133 -12.83 -1.71 8.13
N ALA A 134 -12.97 -1.68 6.79
CA ALA A 134 -12.68 -2.83 5.95
C ALA A 134 -11.18 -3.19 5.92
N ALA A 135 -10.30 -2.18 5.95
CA ALA A 135 -8.85 -2.35 6.01
C ALA A 135 -8.43 -2.88 7.38
N VAL A 136 -8.92 -2.28 8.47
CA VAL A 136 -8.65 -2.75 9.84
C VAL A 136 -8.99 -4.23 10.00
N LYS A 137 -10.22 -4.64 9.62
CA LYS A 137 -10.65 -6.04 9.68
C LYS A 137 -9.81 -6.98 8.81
N LEU A 138 -9.27 -6.49 7.68
CA LEU A 138 -8.36 -7.27 6.86
C LEU A 138 -7.05 -7.51 7.60
N TYR A 139 -6.45 -6.47 8.17
CA TYR A 139 -5.19 -6.57 8.91
C TYR A 139 -5.31 -7.46 10.15
N GLU A 140 -6.40 -7.33 10.91
CA GLU A 140 -6.70 -8.23 12.05
C GLU A 140 -6.76 -9.70 11.62
N LYS A 141 -7.44 -10.01 10.51
CA LYS A 141 -7.51 -11.38 9.95
C LYS A 141 -6.17 -11.89 9.46
N LEU A 142 -5.28 -11.00 9.05
CA LEU A 142 -3.90 -11.33 8.67
C LEU A 142 -2.97 -11.41 9.89
N GLY A 143 -3.50 -11.17 11.08
CA GLY A 143 -2.81 -11.34 12.36
C GLY A 143 -1.99 -10.12 12.78
N PHE A 144 -2.23 -8.95 12.20
CA PHE A 144 -1.80 -7.69 12.78
C PHE A 144 -2.52 -7.47 14.11
N LYS A 145 -1.83 -6.84 15.05
CA LYS A 145 -2.34 -6.51 16.38
C LYS A 145 -2.34 -5.00 16.54
N HIS A 146 -3.41 -4.47 17.12
CA HIS A 146 -3.48 -3.07 17.55
C HIS A 146 -2.37 -2.78 18.55
N LEU A 147 -1.81 -1.58 18.46
CA LEU A 147 -0.80 -1.06 19.38
C LEU A 147 -1.38 0.09 20.19
N ASP A 148 -0.80 0.33 21.36
CA ASP A 148 -1.23 1.45 22.23
C ASP A 148 -0.69 2.81 21.74
N SER A 149 0.38 2.81 20.95
CA SER A 149 1.02 4.01 20.41
C SER A 149 1.73 3.74 19.09
N ALA A 150 1.91 4.80 18.28
CA ALA A 150 2.67 4.75 17.04
C ALA A 150 4.12 4.30 17.27
N TRP A 151 4.70 3.66 16.26
CA TRP A 151 6.10 3.25 16.23
C TRP A 151 6.88 4.12 15.25
N GLY A 152 8.17 4.34 15.55
CA GLY A 152 9.06 5.11 14.69
C GLY A 152 8.75 6.60 14.65
N GLU A 153 9.34 7.27 13.66
CA GLU A 153 9.26 8.72 13.45
C GLU A 153 8.47 9.00 12.15
N THR A 154 7.20 8.60 12.09
CA THR A 154 6.39 8.66 10.86
C THR A 154 5.91 10.07 10.52
N GLY A 155 5.76 10.94 11.52
CA GLY A 155 5.22 12.30 11.34
C GLY A 155 3.76 12.33 10.90
N HIS A 156 3.05 11.20 11.01
CA HIS A 156 1.63 11.09 10.71
C HIS A 156 0.79 11.36 11.95
N ASP A 157 0.25 12.57 12.07
CA ASP A 157 -0.61 12.94 13.21
C ASP A 157 -2.10 12.63 12.96
N ALA A 158 -2.46 12.20 11.74
CA ALA A 158 -3.85 12.03 11.31
C ALA A 158 -4.37 10.58 11.38
N CYS A 159 -3.50 9.60 11.62
CA CYS A 159 -3.90 8.19 11.71
C CYS A 159 -4.22 7.80 13.15
N GLU A 160 -5.43 7.29 13.37
CA GLU A 160 -5.94 6.92 14.70
C GLU A 160 -5.60 5.47 15.06
N VAL A 161 -5.39 4.61 14.05
CA VAL A 161 -5.19 3.17 14.25
C VAL A 161 -3.78 2.80 13.84
N VAL A 162 -3.05 2.23 14.80
CA VAL A 162 -1.69 1.73 14.62
C VAL A 162 -1.67 0.23 14.88
N MET A 163 -1.06 -0.53 13.98
CA MET A 163 -1.00 -1.99 14.11
C MET A 163 0.36 -2.54 13.69
N ALA A 164 0.78 -3.64 14.29
CA ALA A 164 1.99 -4.35 13.86
C ALA A 164 1.81 -5.86 13.87
N LYS A 165 2.70 -6.53 13.13
CA LYS A 165 2.80 -7.98 13.06
C LYS A 165 4.26 -8.40 13.04
N THR A 166 4.62 -9.37 13.86
CA THR A 166 5.90 -10.10 13.72
C THR A 166 5.89 -10.92 12.43
N LEU A 167 6.97 -10.79 11.67
CA LEU A 167 7.18 -11.46 10.39
C LEU A 167 7.80 -12.85 10.59
#